data_AF-Q8S1Z5-F1
#
_entry.id   AF-Q8S1Z5-F1
#
_cell.length_a   1.000
_cell.length_b   1.000
_cell.length_c   1.000
_cell.angle_alpha   90.00
_cell.angle_beta   90.00
_cell.angle_gamma   90.00
#
_symmetry.space_group_name_H-M   'P 1'
#
loop_
_entity.id
_entity.type
_entity.pdbx_description
1 polymer ?
#
loop_
_entity_poly.entity_id
_entity_poly.type
_entity_poly.pdbx_seq_one_letter_code
_entity_poly.pdbx_strand_id
1 'polypeptide(L)'
;MATHALLESARCYKKIPDRGEKEAASAALALEKATELSMGRKKLESAATCCRLLAELYEEQKEWSKAMIHFQDAAYSYGGCASEESVFYARHCMLKAREIAQIIADAKHN
;
A
#
# COMPACT_ATOMS: atom_id res chain seq x y z
N MET A 1 -17.26 6.77 5.98
CA MET A 1 -16.88 7.17 7.34
C MET A 1 -15.83 6.23 7.93
N ALA A 2 -16.09 4.91 8.09
CA ALA A 2 -15.09 3.97 8.63
C ALA A 2 -13.77 3.84 7.82
N THR A 3 -13.84 3.61 6.51
CA THR A 3 -12.63 3.52 5.65
C THR A 3 -11.75 4.77 5.70
N HIS A 4 -12.37 5.95 5.72
CA HIS A 4 -11.65 7.22 5.78
C HIS A 4 -10.95 7.41 7.13
N ALA A 5 -11.62 7.05 8.24
CA ALA A 5 -11.02 7.08 9.56
C ALA A 5 -9.82 6.11 9.69
N LEU A 6 -9.93 4.91 9.11
CA LEU A 6 -8.82 3.94 9.06
C LEU A 6 -7.65 4.45 8.20
N LEU A 7 -7.95 5.05 7.05
CA LEU A 7 -6.94 5.64 6.17
C LEU A 7 -6.19 6.78 6.87
N GLU A 8 -6.91 7.67 7.54
CA GLU A 8 -6.31 8.78 8.28
C GLU A 8 -5.52 8.29 9.51
N SER A 9 -6.02 7.29 10.23
CA SER A 9 -5.27 6.63 11.31
C SER A 9 -3.94 6.05 10.81
N ALA A 10 -3.97 5.38 9.65
CA ALA A 10 -2.76 4.83 9.04
C ALA A 10 -1.82 5.92 8.51
N ARG A 11 -2.34 7.04 8.03
CA ARG A 11 -1.52 8.20 7.63
C ARG A 11 -0.87 8.90 8.83
N CYS A 12 -1.53 8.92 9.98
CA CYS A 12 -0.97 9.46 11.21
C CYS A 12 0.27 8.68 11.67
N TYR A 13 0.38 7.39 11.37
CA TYR A 13 1.59 6.59 11.66
C TYR A 13 2.86 7.22 11.06
N LYS A 14 2.81 7.74 9.83
CA LYS A 14 3.97 8.40 9.19
C LYS A 14 4.41 9.68 9.88
N LYS A 15 3.56 10.29 10.72
CA LYS A 15 3.85 11.53 11.45
C LYS A 15 4.45 11.30 12.84
N ILE A 16 4.50 10.05 13.31
CA ILE A 16 5.07 9.72 14.63
C ILE A 16 6.58 9.49 14.47
N PRO A 17 7.44 10.31 15.11
CA PRO A 17 8.88 10.05 15.16
C PRO A 17 9.18 8.85 16.07
N ASP A 18 10.22 8.07 15.74
CA ASP A 18 10.70 6.92 16.52
C ASP A 18 9.65 5.81 16.74
N ARG A 19 8.87 5.55 15.70
CA ARG A 19 7.78 4.57 15.68
C ARG A 19 8.31 3.13 15.78
N GLY A 20 7.74 2.36 16.70
CA GLY A 20 8.07 0.96 16.94
C GLY A 20 7.31 0.00 16.01
N GLU A 21 7.73 -1.27 16.03
CA GLU A 21 7.11 -2.35 15.25
C GLU A 21 5.63 -2.54 15.58
N LYS A 22 5.19 -2.23 16.81
CA LYS A 22 3.80 -2.38 17.26
C LYS A 22 2.88 -1.36 16.59
N GLU A 23 3.30 -0.11 16.51
CA GLU A 23 2.59 0.96 15.83
C GLU A 23 2.48 0.64 14.33
N ALA A 24 3.54 0.09 13.74
CA ALA A 24 3.58 -0.34 12.35
C ALA A 24 2.57 -1.46 12.06
N ALA A 25 2.53 -2.48 12.93
CA ALA A 25 1.58 -3.58 12.84
C ALA A 25 0.12 -3.10 12.98
N SER A 26 -0.15 -2.15 13.88
CA SER A 26 -1.48 -1.58 14.04
C SER A 26 -1.95 -0.80 12.80
N ALA A 27 -1.04 -0.06 12.16
CA ALA A 27 -1.31 0.68 10.94
C ALA A 27 -1.56 -0.26 9.76
N ALA A 28 -0.78 -1.34 9.64
CA ALA A 28 -1.00 -2.37 8.64
C ALA A 28 -2.39 -3.02 8.80
N LEU A 29 -2.74 -3.46 10.01
CA LEU A 29 -4.04 -4.07 10.29
C LEU A 29 -5.22 -3.12 9.99
N ALA A 30 -5.07 -1.83 10.30
CA ALA A 30 -6.08 -0.82 9.99
C ALA A 30 -6.27 -0.65 8.47
N LEU A 31 -5.17 -0.67 7.71
CA LEU A 31 -5.21 -0.58 6.25
C LEU A 31 -5.80 -1.84 5.61
N GLU A 32 -5.45 -3.04 6.08
CA GLU A 32 -6.03 -4.29 5.59
C GLU A 32 -7.56 -4.29 5.72
N LYS A 33 -8.06 -3.93 6.91
CA LYS A 33 -9.51 -3.77 7.14
C LYS A 33 -10.14 -2.70 6.25
N ALA A 34 -9.42 -1.58 6.02
CA ALA A 34 -9.90 -0.52 5.14
C ALA A 34 -9.99 -0.99 3.68
N THR A 35 -9.05 -1.81 3.21
CA THR A 35 -9.05 -2.42 1.88
C THR A 35 -10.24 -3.36 1.73
N GLU A 36 -10.44 -4.30 2.66
CA GLU A 36 -11.58 -5.24 2.64
C GLU A 36 -12.93 -4.51 2.58
N LEU A 37 -13.11 -3.51 3.45
CA LEU A 37 -14.33 -2.69 3.47
C LEU A 37 -14.53 -1.89 2.19
N SER A 38 -13.46 -1.45 1.54
CA SER A 38 -13.53 -0.70 0.28
C SER A 38 -13.89 -1.59 -0.89
N MET A 39 -13.29 -2.79 -0.97
CA MET A 39 -13.60 -3.79 -1.98
C MET A 39 -15.05 -4.26 -1.86
N GLY A 40 -15.53 -4.54 -0.65
CA GLY A 40 -16.94 -4.91 -0.40
C GLY A 40 -17.95 -3.83 -0.81
N ARG A 41 -17.52 -2.56 -0.87
CA ARG A 41 -18.34 -1.42 -1.31
C ARG A 41 -18.08 -1.00 -2.76
N LYS A 42 -17.29 -1.77 -3.53
CA LYS A 42 -16.86 -1.47 -4.90
C LYS A 42 -16.17 -0.11 -5.04
N LYS A 43 -15.49 0.36 -3.98
CA LYS A 43 -14.71 1.60 -3.97
C LYS A 43 -13.26 1.32 -4.35
N LEU A 44 -13.04 1.03 -5.64
CA LEU A 44 -11.76 0.58 -6.17
C LEU A 44 -10.61 1.56 -5.87
N GLU A 45 -10.81 2.85 -6.06
CA GLU A 45 -9.77 3.87 -5.79
C GLU A 45 -9.39 3.97 -4.30
N SER A 46 -10.37 3.80 -3.40
CA SER A 46 -10.11 3.74 -1.96
C SER A 46 -9.34 2.48 -1.56
N ALA A 47 -9.72 1.32 -2.13
CA ALA A 47 -8.99 0.07 -1.93
C ALA A 47 -7.55 0.18 -2.45
N ALA A 48 -7.37 0.72 -3.67
CA ALA A 48 -6.07 0.95 -4.28
C ALA A 48 -5.17 1.84 -3.41
N THR A 49 -5.73 2.91 -2.84
CA THR A 49 -5.01 3.79 -1.93
C THR A 49 -4.58 3.06 -0.65
N CYS A 50 -5.44 2.20 -0.10
CA CYS A 50 -5.09 1.40 1.08
C CYS A 50 -3.96 0.40 0.76
N CYS A 51 -4.04 -0.30 -0.39
CA CYS A 51 -2.97 -1.19 -0.86
C CYS A 51 -1.64 -0.46 -1.05
N ARG A 52 -1.65 0.74 -1.65
CA ARG A 52 -0.42 1.54 -1.81
C ARG A 52 0.21 1.91 -0.46
N LEU A 53 -0.60 2.35 0.50
CA LEU A 53 -0.10 2.70 1.83
C LEU A 53 0.44 1.46 2.59
N LEU A 54 -0.17 0.28 2.42
CA LEU A 54 0.36 -0.98 2.95
C LEU A 54 1.72 -1.29 2.33
N ALA A 55 1.82 -1.14 1.02
CA ALA A 55 3.05 -1.40 0.28
C ALA A 55 4.20 -0.51 0.78
N GLU A 56 3.95 0.79 0.95
CA GLU A 56 4.92 1.75 1.51
C GLU A 56 5.34 1.38 2.94
N LEU A 57 4.41 0.91 3.77
CA LEU A 57 4.71 0.50 5.15
C LEU A 57 5.57 -0.78 5.19
N TYR A 58 5.29 -1.76 4.33
CA TYR A 58 6.15 -2.94 4.21
C TYR A 58 7.51 -2.62 3.60
N GLU A 59 7.58 -1.65 2.68
CA GLU A 59 8.84 -1.15 2.14
C GLU A 59 9.72 -0.54 3.24
N GLU A 60 9.13 0.29 4.12
CA GLU A 60 9.83 0.85 5.29
C GLU A 60 10.35 -0.24 6.23
N GLN A 61 9.62 -1.35 6.37
CA GLN A 61 10.02 -2.52 7.17
C GLN A 61 10.99 -3.47 6.45
N LYS A 62 11.37 -3.16 5.20
CA LYS A 62 12.18 -4.04 4.32
C LYS A 62 11.54 -5.41 4.06
N GLU A 63 10.22 -5.50 4.21
CA GLU A 63 9.41 -6.67 3.90
C GLU A 63 9.12 -6.70 2.39
N TRP A 64 10.18 -6.82 1.59
CA TRP A 64 10.18 -6.58 0.15
C TRP A 64 9.10 -7.37 -0.60
N SER A 65 8.94 -8.66 -0.29
CA SER A 65 7.96 -9.51 -0.95
C SER A 65 6.53 -9.01 -0.73
N LYS A 66 6.19 -8.61 0.50
CA LYS A 66 4.85 -8.07 0.84
C LYS A 66 4.63 -6.71 0.17
N ALA A 67 5.64 -5.84 0.23
CA ALA A 67 5.59 -4.53 -0.41
C ALA A 67 5.33 -4.64 -1.92
N MET A 68 6.05 -5.54 -2.61
CA MET A 68 5.88 -5.77 -4.04
C MET A 68 4.45 -6.21 -4.40
N ILE A 69 3.90 -7.20 -3.68
CA ILE A 69 2.54 -7.71 -3.92
C ILE A 69 1.52 -6.58 -3.78
N HIS A 70 1.60 -5.80 -2.70
CA HIS A 70 0.64 -4.72 -2.46
C HIS A 70 0.77 -3.55 -3.45
N PHE A 71 1.98 -3.26 -3.96
CA PHE A 71 2.14 -2.31 -5.06
C PHE A 71 1.50 -2.84 -6.37
N GLN A 72 1.58 -4.14 -6.66
CA GLN A 72 0.91 -4.74 -7.82
C GLN A 72 -0.61 -4.67 -7.68
N ASP A 73 -1.15 -5.01 -6.50
CA ASP A 73 -2.59 -4.93 -6.22
C ASP A 73 -3.11 -3.49 -6.32
N ALA A 74 -2.35 -2.52 -5.81
CA ALA A 74 -2.66 -1.11 -5.93
C ALA A 74 -2.67 -0.67 -7.39
N ALA A 75 -1.65 -1.06 -8.16
CA ALA A 75 -1.56 -0.75 -9.58
C ALA A 75 -2.75 -1.30 -10.39
N TYR A 76 -3.11 -2.57 -10.15
CA TYR A 76 -4.26 -3.20 -10.79
C TYR A 76 -5.56 -2.48 -10.45
N SER A 77 -5.76 -2.15 -9.18
CA SER A 77 -6.97 -1.48 -8.70
C SER A 77 -7.10 -0.05 -9.23
N TYR A 78 -6.01 0.72 -9.26
CA TYR A 78 -5.97 2.05 -9.86
C TYR A 78 -6.17 2.00 -11.39
N GLY A 79 -5.63 0.99 -12.07
CA GLY A 79 -5.83 0.79 -13.52
C GLY A 79 -7.28 0.51 -13.92
N GLY A 80 -8.10 0.02 -12.97
CA GLY A 80 -9.54 -0.15 -13.15
C GLY A 80 -10.37 1.13 -12.94
N CYS A 81 -9.74 2.24 -12.55
CA CYS A 81 -10.40 3.53 -12.33
C CYS A 81 -10.20 4.46 -13.54
N ALA A 82 -11.15 5.36 -13.78
CA ALA A 82 -11.14 6.25 -14.94
C ALA A 82 -10.48 7.62 -14.69
N SER A 83 -10.05 7.92 -13.46
CA SER A 83 -9.45 9.22 -13.13
C SER A 83 -8.00 9.32 -13.60
N GLU A 84 -7.59 10.50 -14.07
CA GLU A 84 -6.18 10.76 -14.44
C GLU A 84 -5.23 10.54 -13.25
N GLU A 85 -5.68 10.91 -12.05
CA GLU A 85 -4.96 10.66 -10.81
C GLU A 85 -4.75 9.16 -10.56
N SER A 86 -5.77 8.33 -10.78
CA SER A 86 -5.62 6.88 -10.71
C SER A 86 -4.63 6.34 -11.73
N VAL A 87 -4.61 6.85 -12.97
CA VAL A 87 -3.62 6.44 -13.98
C VAL A 87 -2.19 6.77 -13.54
N PHE A 88 -1.98 7.96 -12.96
CA PHE A 88 -0.69 8.35 -12.39
C PHE A 88 -0.26 7.39 -11.28
N TYR A 89 -1.14 7.12 -10.31
CA TYR A 89 -0.84 6.21 -9.21
C TYR A 89 -0.64 4.76 -9.66
N ALA A 90 -1.37 4.29 -10.67
CA ALA A 90 -1.16 2.97 -11.24
C ALA A 90 0.26 2.83 -11.79
N ARG A 91 0.73 3.83 -12.56
CA ARG A 91 2.11 3.85 -13.09
C ARG A 91 3.14 3.90 -11.97
N HIS A 92 2.93 4.77 -10.98
CA HIS A 92 3.82 4.87 -9.83
C HIS A 92 3.96 3.51 -9.11
N CYS A 93 2.84 2.86 -8.79
CA CYS A 93 2.85 1.57 -8.11
C CYS A 93 3.53 0.47 -8.96
N MET A 94 3.32 0.46 -10.28
CA MET A 94 4.02 -0.47 -11.17
C MET A 94 5.54 -0.28 -11.17
N LEU A 95 6.02 0.98 -11.15
CA LEU A 95 7.45 1.26 -11.08
C LEU A 95 8.04 0.78 -9.75
N LYS A 96 7.39 1.09 -8.63
CA LYS A 96 7.82 0.64 -7.29
C LYS A 96 7.86 -0.88 -7.19
N ALA A 97 6.85 -1.59 -7.70
CA ALA A 97 6.85 -3.05 -7.74
C ALA A 97 8.05 -3.62 -8.52
N ARG A 98 8.43 -2.99 -9.64
CA ARG A 98 9.60 -3.41 -10.45
C ARG A 98 10.92 -3.15 -9.73
N GLU A 99 11.06 -1.99 -9.10
CA GLU A 99 12.25 -1.66 -8.29
C GLU A 99 12.45 -2.70 -7.18
N ILE A 100 11.39 -3.04 -6.45
CA ILE A 100 11.45 -4.03 -5.39
C ILE A 100 11.74 -5.44 -5.94
N ALA A 101 11.16 -5.80 -7.10
CA ALA A 101 11.47 -7.07 -7.75
C ALA A 101 12.97 -7.20 -8.07
N GLN A 102 13.62 -6.10 -8.50
CA GLN A 102 15.06 -6.08 -8.74
C GLN A 102 15.84 -6.24 -7.43
N ILE A 103 15.46 -5.54 -6.36
CA ILE A 103 16.08 -5.71 -5.02
C ILE A 103 16.02 -7.17 -4.56
N ILE A 104 14.87 -7.83 -4.74
CA ILE A 104 14.70 -9.25 -4.39
C ILE A 104 15.59 -10.15 -5.26
N ALA A 105 15.72 -9.85 -6.55
CA ALA A 105 16.57 -10.61 -7.46
C ALA A 105 18.06 -10.49 -7.08
N ASP A 106 18.53 -9.26 -6.82
CA ASP A 106 19.92 -8.99 -6.46
C ASP A 106 20.29 -9.65 -5.11
N ALA A 107 19.35 -9.69 -4.16
CA ALA A 107 19.53 -10.37 -2.88
C ALA A 107 19.66 -11.90 -3.00
N LYS A 108 19.20 -12.52 -4.10
CA LYS A 108 19.35 -13.97 -4.34
C LYS A 108 20.67 -14.34 -5.01
N HIS A 109 21.45 -13.35 -5.45
CA HIS A 109 22.73 -13.54 -6.15
C HIS A 109 23.95 -13.15 -5.31
N ASN A 110 23.73 -12.69 -4.07
CA ASN A 110 24.74 -12.50 -3.03
C ASN A 110 24.64 -13.62 -1.99
#